data_AF-A0A0B1ZIN2-F1
#
_entry.id   AF-A0A0B1ZIN2-F1
#
_cell.length_a   1.000
_cell.length_b   1.000
_cell.length_c   1.000
_cell.angle_alpha   90.00
_cell.angle_beta   90.00
_cell.angle_gamma   90.00
#
_symmetry.space_group_name_H-M   'P 1'
#
loop_
_entity.id
_entity.type
_entity.pdbx_description
1 polymer ?
#
loop_
_entity_poly.entity_id
_entity_poly.type
_entity_poly.pdbx_seq_one_letter_code
_entity_poly.pdbx_strand_id
1 'polypeptide(L)'
;MPHAEYLYAATLVILVLEIVMGRHRGLYDRHTSLVTAGCMVASATMRPLSAILIAFVAALLLPKWQGALEGTSLLIAYPVLFVLTEFCFYWAHRWAHEAKKHPRLEWFWKLHRTHHSAKFLNVGVTIRVNAFWSFVVPTSWIIGTATYLGLGQAAGLTLVTIYLWNLITHAHFRWDDAVRSHRVFGPAFRALEHVLVSPGIHHTHHGYGKDGAAFRNFAVTLSALDWMFGTLHIPEGRPWKYGIPGPNPHWAEEVLYPLVRIRDQGRKPDAAAGIRSSEQLAS
;
A
#
# COMPACT_ATOMS: atom_id res chain seq x y z
N MET A 1 -12.56 -13.69 -12.17
CA MET A 1 -11.41 -14.43 -11.64
C MET A 1 -11.96 -15.41 -10.63
N PRO A 2 -11.92 -16.72 -10.88
CA PRO A 2 -12.13 -17.66 -9.79
C PRO A 2 -11.14 -17.30 -8.67
N HIS A 3 -11.54 -17.34 -7.40
CA HIS A 3 -10.71 -17.10 -6.21
C HIS A 3 -10.64 -15.66 -5.66
N ALA A 4 -11.32 -14.68 -6.27
CA ALA A 4 -11.45 -13.34 -5.66
C ALA A 4 -12.19 -13.40 -4.31
N GLU A 5 -13.10 -14.36 -4.16
CA GLU A 5 -13.80 -14.69 -2.93
C GLU A 5 -12.84 -14.97 -1.75
N TYR A 6 -11.69 -15.59 -1.98
CA TYR A 6 -10.72 -15.86 -0.92
C TYR A 6 -9.99 -14.60 -0.45
N LEU A 7 -9.75 -13.64 -1.35
CA LEU A 7 -9.19 -12.34 -0.96
C LEU A 7 -10.16 -11.59 -0.06
N TYR A 8 -11.44 -11.53 -0.44
CA TYR A 8 -12.47 -10.90 0.38
C TYR A 8 -12.65 -11.59 1.73
N ALA A 9 -12.63 -12.93 1.75
CA ALA A 9 -12.66 -13.70 3.00
C ALA A 9 -11.46 -13.39 3.89
N ALA A 10 -10.22 -13.40 3.35
CA ALA A 10 -9.01 -13.09 4.11
C ALA A 10 -9.06 -11.67 4.70
N THR A 11 -9.44 -10.67 3.89
CA THR A 11 -9.61 -9.28 4.35
C THR A 11 -10.67 -9.21 5.46
N LEU A 12 -11.81 -9.86 5.28
CA LEU A 12 -12.89 -9.84 6.26
C LEU A 12 -12.47 -10.51 7.58
N VAL A 13 -11.77 -11.64 7.52
CA VAL A 13 -11.26 -12.33 8.71
C VAL A 13 -10.33 -11.43 9.50
N ILE A 14 -9.33 -10.82 8.84
CA ILE A 14 -8.38 -9.92 9.52
C ILE A 14 -9.12 -8.70 10.09
N LEU A 15 -10.00 -8.08 9.31
CA LEU A 15 -10.77 -6.92 9.75
C LEU A 15 -11.65 -7.24 10.96
N VAL A 16 -12.38 -8.36 10.95
CA VAL A 16 -13.23 -8.78 12.07
C VAL A 16 -12.38 -9.04 13.31
N LEU A 17 -11.24 -9.72 13.17
CA LEU A 17 -10.32 -9.96 14.29
C LEU A 17 -9.79 -8.64 14.86
N GLU A 18 -9.37 -7.69 14.02
CA GLU A 18 -8.92 -6.36 14.45
C GLU A 18 -10.03 -5.60 15.19
N ILE A 19 -11.27 -5.64 14.69
CA ILE A 19 -12.43 -4.98 15.32
C ILE A 19 -12.74 -5.60 16.68
N VAL A 20 -12.84 -6.93 16.75
CA VAL A 20 -13.15 -7.66 17.99
C VAL A 20 -12.08 -7.42 19.05
N MET A 21 -10.81 -7.37 18.65
CA MET A 21 -9.69 -7.04 19.54
C MET A 21 -9.53 -5.54 19.82
N GLY A 22 -10.49 -4.71 19.40
CA GLY A 22 -10.53 -3.28 19.70
C GLY A 22 -9.50 -2.43 18.95
N ARG A 23 -8.82 -2.96 17.92
CA ARG A 23 -7.76 -2.27 17.15
C ARG A 23 -8.28 -1.15 16.26
N HIS A 24 -9.60 -1.01 16.14
CA HIS A 24 -10.28 0.05 15.42
C HIS A 24 -10.89 1.15 16.33
N ARG A 25 -10.85 0.97 17.65
CA ARG A 25 -11.50 1.89 18.60
C ARG A 25 -10.82 3.26 18.58
N GLY A 26 -11.62 4.32 18.46
CA GLY A 26 -11.13 5.71 18.50
C GLY A 26 -10.33 6.18 17.29
N LEU A 27 -10.22 5.37 16.23
CA LEU A 27 -9.44 5.73 15.02
C LEU A 27 -10.22 6.54 13.98
N TYR A 28 -11.55 6.47 14.00
CA TYR A 28 -12.40 6.98 12.92
C TYR A 28 -13.12 8.27 13.33
N ASP A 29 -12.47 9.40 13.07
CA ASP A 29 -13.14 10.71 13.07
C ASP A 29 -13.88 10.96 11.74
N ARG A 30 -14.56 12.10 11.63
CA ARG A 30 -15.30 12.47 10.41
C ARG A 30 -14.40 12.49 9.17
N HIS A 31 -13.18 13.03 9.29
CA HIS A 31 -12.23 13.11 8.18
C HIS A 31 -11.81 11.72 7.73
N THR A 32 -11.34 10.88 8.65
CA THR A 32 -10.90 9.51 8.40
C THR A 32 -12.00 8.70 7.75
N SER A 33 -13.23 8.80 8.26
CA SER A 33 -14.39 8.08 7.74
C SER A 33 -14.73 8.50 6.31
N LEU A 34 -14.72 9.80 6.01
CA LEU A 34 -14.97 10.32 4.66
C LEU A 34 -13.89 9.91 3.67
N VAL A 35 -12.61 9.97 4.06
CA VAL A 35 -11.53 9.50 3.18
C VAL A 35 -11.66 8.01 2.91
N THR A 36 -11.85 7.18 3.94
CA THR A 36 -11.96 5.72 3.77
C THR A 36 -13.15 5.35 2.88
N ALA A 37 -14.35 5.89 3.16
CA ALA A 37 -15.54 5.63 2.34
C ALA A 37 -15.36 6.15 0.90
N GLY A 38 -14.80 7.34 0.74
CA GLY A 38 -14.49 7.92 -0.57
C GLY A 38 -13.51 7.06 -1.37
N CYS A 39 -12.42 6.59 -0.74
CA CYS A 39 -11.45 5.69 -1.36
C CYS A 39 -12.06 4.34 -1.75
N MET A 40 -13.00 3.80 -0.96
CA MET A 40 -13.71 2.56 -1.32
C MET A 40 -14.57 2.76 -2.58
N VAL A 41 -15.38 3.81 -2.62
CA VAL A 41 -16.23 4.14 -3.78
C VAL A 41 -15.37 4.43 -5.01
N ALA A 42 -14.30 5.22 -4.83
CA ALA A 42 -13.36 5.52 -5.90
C ALA A 42 -12.65 4.26 -6.41
N SER A 43 -12.21 3.37 -5.53
CA SER A 43 -11.57 2.11 -5.95
C SER A 43 -12.52 1.19 -6.70
N ALA A 44 -13.79 1.13 -6.29
CA ALA A 44 -14.82 0.31 -6.94
C ALA A 44 -15.14 0.79 -8.37
N THR A 45 -14.92 2.06 -8.66
CA THR A 45 -15.21 2.68 -9.97
C THR A 45 -13.96 2.84 -10.84
N MET A 46 -12.89 3.39 -10.29
CA MET A 46 -11.68 3.77 -11.02
C MET A 46 -10.79 2.59 -11.39
N ARG A 47 -10.76 1.52 -10.60
CA ARG A 47 -9.96 0.32 -10.94
C ARG A 47 -10.51 -0.36 -12.21
N PRO A 48 -11.81 -0.65 -12.35
CA PRO A 48 -12.38 -1.14 -13.62
C PRO A 48 -12.11 -0.19 -14.79
N LEU A 49 -12.27 1.12 -14.61
CA LEU A 49 -11.99 2.10 -15.68
C LEU A 49 -10.53 2.06 -16.13
N SER A 50 -9.59 1.97 -15.18
CA SER A 50 -8.17 1.81 -15.51
C SER A 50 -7.89 0.50 -16.25
N ALA A 51 -8.55 -0.61 -15.87
CA ALA A 51 -8.41 -1.88 -16.56
C ALA A 51 -8.93 -1.81 -18.01
N ILE A 52 -10.09 -1.16 -18.24
CA ILE A 52 -10.64 -0.93 -19.58
C ILE A 52 -9.68 -0.08 -20.41
N LEU A 53 -9.16 1.01 -19.84
CA LEU A 53 -8.17 1.86 -20.52
C LEU A 53 -6.93 1.06 -20.92
N ILE A 54 -6.38 0.26 -20.01
CA ILE A 54 -5.17 -0.53 -20.28
C ILE A 54 -5.44 -1.57 -21.36
N ALA A 55 -6.58 -2.25 -21.32
CA ALA A 55 -6.98 -3.20 -22.36
C ALA A 55 -7.14 -2.51 -23.72
N PHE A 56 -7.76 -1.33 -23.75
CA PHE A 56 -7.90 -0.52 -24.96
C PHE A 56 -6.53 -0.09 -25.51
N VAL A 57 -5.63 0.42 -24.67
CA VAL A 57 -4.28 0.83 -25.07
C VAL A 57 -3.48 -0.38 -25.58
N ALA A 58 -3.57 -1.53 -24.92
CA ALA A 58 -2.92 -2.76 -25.36
C ALA A 58 -3.45 -3.22 -26.73
N ALA A 59 -4.77 -3.19 -26.93
CA ALA A 59 -5.37 -3.53 -28.23
C ALA A 59 -4.99 -2.55 -29.34
N LEU A 60 -4.88 -1.25 -29.02
CA LEU A 60 -4.49 -0.22 -29.98
C LEU A 60 -3.01 -0.34 -30.40
N LEU A 61 -2.11 -0.55 -29.42
CA LEU A 61 -0.67 -0.55 -29.66
C LEU A 61 -0.13 -1.92 -30.07
N LEU A 62 -0.76 -3.00 -29.62
CA LEU A 62 -0.29 -4.39 -29.79
C LEU A 62 -1.39 -5.32 -30.36
N PRO A 63 -2.14 -4.93 -31.41
CA PRO A 63 -3.31 -5.68 -31.88
C PRO A 63 -3.01 -7.13 -32.29
N LYS A 64 -1.80 -7.40 -32.78
CA LYS A 64 -1.35 -8.74 -33.21
C LYS A 64 -0.83 -9.62 -32.06
N TRP A 65 -0.71 -9.06 -30.87
CA TRP A 65 -0.10 -9.74 -29.71
C TRP A 65 -1.12 -10.22 -28.68
N GLN A 66 -2.41 -10.04 -28.94
CA GLN A 66 -3.44 -10.61 -28.08
C GLN A 66 -3.25 -12.13 -27.97
N GLY A 67 -3.11 -12.63 -26.74
CA GLY A 67 -2.86 -14.05 -26.49
C GLY A 67 -1.50 -14.56 -26.97
N ALA A 68 -0.55 -13.69 -27.34
CA ALA A 68 0.74 -14.11 -27.91
C ALA A 68 1.62 -14.96 -26.98
N LEU A 69 1.33 -14.94 -25.68
CA LEU A 69 2.02 -15.73 -24.66
C LEU A 69 1.12 -16.83 -24.08
N GLU A 70 -0.04 -17.12 -24.70
CA GLU A 70 -0.85 -18.28 -24.35
C GLU A 70 -0.02 -19.57 -24.46
N GLY A 71 -0.23 -20.48 -23.51
CA GLY A 71 0.56 -21.71 -23.41
C GLY A 71 1.90 -21.56 -22.68
N THR A 72 2.32 -20.34 -22.31
CA THR A 72 3.49 -20.15 -21.43
C THR A 72 3.24 -20.86 -20.09
N SER A 73 4.19 -21.70 -19.67
CA SER A 73 4.10 -22.42 -18.39
C SER A 73 3.90 -21.45 -17.23
N LEU A 74 2.92 -21.75 -16.36
CA LEU A 74 2.65 -20.98 -15.15
C LEU A 74 3.90 -20.87 -14.25
N LEU A 75 4.72 -21.93 -14.20
CA LEU A 75 5.97 -21.96 -13.42
C LEU A 75 7.02 -20.95 -13.90
N ILE A 76 6.91 -20.48 -15.14
CA ILE A 76 7.78 -19.45 -15.71
C ILE A 76 7.08 -18.08 -15.64
N ALA A 77 5.83 -18.03 -16.11
CA ALA A 77 5.08 -16.78 -16.20
C ALA A 77 4.87 -16.13 -14.83
N TYR A 78 4.54 -16.90 -13.79
CA TYR A 78 4.26 -16.34 -12.47
C TYR A 78 5.50 -15.70 -11.82
N PRO A 79 6.65 -16.38 -11.64
CA PRO A 79 7.81 -15.76 -11.01
C PRO A 79 8.31 -14.53 -11.77
N VAL A 80 8.28 -14.58 -13.11
CA VAL A 80 8.68 -13.44 -13.95
C VAL A 80 7.73 -12.25 -13.73
N LEU A 81 6.42 -12.47 -13.81
CA LEU A 81 5.45 -11.39 -13.59
C LEU A 81 5.49 -10.85 -12.16
N PHE A 82 5.66 -11.71 -11.16
CA PHE A 82 5.76 -11.31 -9.76
C PHE A 82 6.98 -10.43 -9.51
N VAL A 83 8.17 -10.85 -9.95
CA VAL A 83 9.41 -10.06 -9.80
C VAL A 83 9.34 -8.76 -10.60
N LEU A 84 8.83 -8.80 -11.85
CA LEU A 84 8.66 -7.60 -12.67
C LEU A 84 7.70 -6.61 -12.01
N THR A 85 6.59 -7.09 -11.46
CA THR A 85 5.59 -6.26 -10.78
C THR A 85 6.17 -5.61 -9.53
N GLU A 86 6.87 -6.38 -8.69
CA GLU A 86 7.55 -5.86 -7.48
C GLU A 86 8.63 -4.84 -7.83
N PHE A 87 9.45 -5.12 -8.85
CA PHE A 87 10.51 -4.20 -9.29
C PHE A 87 9.96 -2.86 -9.79
N CYS A 88 8.97 -2.90 -10.68
CA CYS A 88 8.37 -1.68 -11.21
C CYS A 88 7.59 -0.92 -10.12
N PHE A 89 6.88 -1.63 -9.24
CA PHE A 89 6.20 -1.00 -8.11
C PHE A 89 7.20 -0.30 -7.19
N TYR A 90 8.30 -0.95 -6.81
CA TYR A 90 9.34 -0.38 -5.96
C TYR A 90 9.81 0.99 -6.48
N TRP A 91 10.12 1.09 -7.78
CA TRP A 91 10.55 2.35 -8.38
C TRP A 91 9.46 3.41 -8.40
N ALA A 92 8.24 3.04 -8.83
CA ALA A 92 7.12 3.97 -8.82
C ALA A 92 6.82 4.48 -7.41
N HIS A 93 6.86 3.60 -6.41
CA HIS A 93 6.63 3.94 -5.02
C HIS A 93 7.72 4.88 -4.49
N ARG A 94 9.00 4.54 -4.71
CA ARG A 94 10.14 5.39 -4.38
C ARG A 94 10.05 6.76 -5.01
N TRP A 95 9.77 6.83 -6.32
CA TRP A 95 9.62 8.09 -7.04
C TRP A 95 8.42 8.90 -6.54
N ALA A 96 7.31 8.26 -6.13
CA ALA A 96 6.20 8.97 -5.53
C ALA A 96 6.62 9.68 -4.23
N HIS A 97 7.44 9.05 -3.40
CA HIS A 97 8.00 9.69 -2.20
C HIS A 97 9.01 10.78 -2.53
N GLU A 98 9.98 10.50 -3.40
CA GLU A 98 11.02 11.47 -3.79
C GLU A 98 10.43 12.69 -4.50
N ALA A 99 9.37 12.52 -5.28
CA ALA A 99 8.65 13.58 -5.98
C ALA A 99 8.11 14.67 -5.04
N LYS A 100 7.87 14.36 -3.76
CA LYS A 100 7.51 15.37 -2.73
C LYS A 100 8.55 16.50 -2.64
N LYS A 101 9.82 16.21 -2.96
CA LYS A 101 10.93 17.18 -2.92
C LYS A 101 11.00 18.07 -4.16
N HIS A 102 10.22 17.76 -5.21
CA HIS A 102 10.30 18.42 -6.52
C HIS A 102 8.93 18.99 -6.91
N PRO A 103 8.73 20.33 -6.89
CA PRO A 103 7.41 20.96 -7.13
C PRO A 103 6.70 20.53 -8.43
N ARG A 104 7.46 20.24 -9.50
CA ARG A 104 6.92 19.80 -10.79
C ARG A 104 6.41 18.36 -10.77
N LEU A 105 6.91 17.53 -9.86
CA LEU A 105 6.57 16.11 -9.75
C LEU A 105 5.70 15.82 -8.53
N GLU A 106 5.46 16.81 -7.66
CA GLU A 106 4.71 16.68 -6.40
C GLU A 106 3.32 16.04 -6.58
N TRP A 107 2.73 16.12 -7.77
CA TRP A 107 1.48 15.43 -8.09
C TRP A 107 1.55 13.92 -7.82
N PHE A 108 2.70 13.30 -8.06
CA PHE A 108 2.86 11.86 -7.87
C PHE A 108 2.88 11.49 -6.38
N TRP A 109 3.55 12.31 -5.56
CA TRP A 109 3.42 12.24 -4.11
C TRP A 109 1.97 12.43 -3.68
N LYS A 110 1.25 13.42 -4.22
CA LYS A 110 -0.14 13.71 -3.81
C LYS A 110 -1.11 12.55 -4.10
N LEU A 111 -0.90 11.80 -5.18
CA LEU A 111 -1.65 10.57 -5.46
C LEU A 111 -1.36 9.50 -4.41
N HIS A 112 -0.09 9.34 -4.02
CA HIS A 112 0.31 8.31 -3.06
C HIS A 112 0.04 8.70 -1.59
N ARG A 113 0.09 10.00 -1.27
CA ARG A 113 -0.05 10.59 0.07
C ARG A 113 -1.32 10.15 0.78
N THR A 114 -2.43 9.92 0.06
CA THR A 114 -3.70 9.44 0.62
C THR A 114 -3.55 8.11 1.38
N HIS A 115 -2.62 7.27 0.93
CA HIS A 115 -2.25 6.04 1.60
C HIS A 115 -1.48 6.33 2.90
N HIS A 116 -0.55 7.28 2.84
CA HIS A 116 0.28 7.71 3.97
C HIS A 116 -0.38 8.70 4.92
N SER A 117 -1.57 9.23 4.64
CA SER A 117 -2.22 10.25 5.48
C SER A 117 -2.84 9.67 6.76
N ALA A 118 -3.05 8.35 6.80
CA ALA A 118 -3.62 7.66 7.95
C ALA A 118 -2.67 7.77 9.16
N LYS A 119 -3.19 8.26 10.29
CA LYS A 119 -2.42 8.41 11.54
C LYS A 119 -2.33 7.12 12.36
N PHE A 120 -2.62 5.99 11.72
CA PHE A 120 -2.63 4.64 12.27
C PHE A 120 -2.31 3.66 11.14
N LEU A 121 -2.02 2.41 11.50
CA LEU A 121 -1.88 1.33 10.54
C LEU A 121 -2.65 0.10 11.01
N ASN A 122 -3.57 -0.35 10.16
CA ASN A 122 -4.41 -1.53 10.30
C ASN A 122 -4.84 -1.98 8.89
N VAL A 123 -5.56 -3.10 8.79
CA VAL A 123 -5.92 -3.66 7.48
C VAL A 123 -6.78 -2.70 6.65
N GLY A 124 -7.51 -1.79 7.30
CA GLY A 124 -8.32 -0.76 6.63
C GLY A 124 -7.50 0.27 5.84
N VAL A 125 -6.20 0.40 6.08
CA VAL A 125 -5.33 1.30 5.30
C VAL A 125 -5.09 0.76 3.88
N THR A 126 -5.21 -0.55 3.66
CA THR A 126 -5.04 -1.18 2.33
C THR A 126 -6.04 -0.68 1.28
N ILE A 127 -7.19 -0.16 1.71
CA ILE A 127 -8.24 0.40 0.85
C ILE A 127 -8.17 1.93 0.76
N ARG A 128 -7.31 2.60 1.54
CA ARG A 128 -7.13 4.06 1.51
C ARG A 128 -6.19 4.45 0.38
N VAL A 129 -6.70 4.39 -0.85
CA VAL A 129 -5.95 4.70 -2.07
C VAL A 129 -6.65 5.82 -2.83
N ASN A 130 -5.89 6.79 -3.33
CA ASN A 130 -6.42 7.87 -4.17
C ASN A 130 -7.10 7.31 -5.43
N ALA A 131 -8.17 7.96 -5.89
CA ALA A 131 -8.98 7.55 -7.03
C ALA A 131 -8.16 7.29 -8.32
N PHE A 132 -7.09 8.05 -8.55
CA PHE A 132 -6.33 7.99 -9.79
C PHE A 132 -5.05 7.17 -9.69
N TRP A 133 -4.74 6.58 -8.52
CA TRP A 133 -3.54 5.77 -8.34
C TRP A 133 -3.47 4.58 -9.31
N SER A 134 -4.61 3.93 -9.59
CA SER A 134 -4.67 2.75 -10.47
C SER A 134 -4.27 3.05 -11.92
N PHE A 135 -4.28 4.32 -12.34
CA PHE A 135 -3.87 4.74 -13.68
C PHE A 135 -2.36 4.96 -13.80
N VAL A 136 -1.66 5.16 -12.69
CA VAL A 136 -0.21 5.47 -12.68
C VAL A 136 0.63 4.36 -12.06
N VAL A 137 0.04 3.51 -11.21
CA VAL A 137 0.76 2.42 -10.57
C VAL A 137 1.12 1.33 -11.60
N PRO A 138 2.39 0.89 -11.68
CA PRO A 138 2.81 -0.12 -12.66
C PRO A 138 2.08 -1.45 -12.54
N THR A 139 1.63 -1.83 -11.34
CA THR A 139 0.90 -3.08 -11.11
C THR A 139 -0.32 -3.19 -12.02
N SER A 140 -1.14 -2.14 -12.16
CA SER A 140 -2.32 -2.19 -13.04
C SER A 140 -1.93 -2.46 -14.49
N TRP A 141 -0.90 -1.76 -14.98
CA TRP A 141 -0.42 -1.86 -16.35
C TRP A 141 0.19 -3.23 -16.64
N ILE A 142 1.07 -3.72 -15.76
CA ILE A 142 1.71 -5.03 -15.92
C ILE A 142 0.67 -6.14 -15.89
N ILE A 143 -0.24 -6.14 -14.92
CA ILE A 143 -1.29 -7.16 -14.80
C ILE A 143 -2.27 -7.10 -15.98
N GLY A 144 -2.68 -5.90 -16.38
CA GLY A 144 -3.59 -5.70 -17.53
C GLY A 144 -2.95 -6.14 -18.85
N THR A 145 -1.72 -5.72 -19.13
CA THR A 145 -0.98 -6.12 -20.33
C THR A 145 -0.67 -7.62 -20.32
N ALA A 146 -0.23 -8.19 -19.19
CA ALA A 146 -0.01 -9.63 -19.08
C ALA A 146 -1.29 -10.43 -19.37
N THR A 147 -2.44 -9.96 -18.85
CA THR A 147 -3.74 -10.57 -19.13
C THR A 147 -4.07 -10.49 -20.62
N TYR A 148 -3.86 -9.34 -21.27
CA TYR A 148 -4.06 -9.17 -22.71
C TYR A 148 -3.19 -10.10 -23.56
N LEU A 149 -1.93 -10.32 -23.14
CA LEU A 149 -0.99 -11.23 -23.79
C LEU A 149 -1.29 -12.72 -23.53
N GLY A 150 -2.33 -13.07 -22.78
CA GLY A 150 -2.72 -14.46 -22.50
C GLY A 150 -2.18 -15.05 -21.19
N LEU A 151 -1.51 -14.26 -20.34
CA LEU A 151 -0.93 -14.71 -19.06
C LEU A 151 -1.90 -14.54 -17.88
N GLY A 152 -3.22 -14.64 -18.11
CA GLY A 152 -4.25 -14.31 -17.13
C GLY A 152 -4.14 -15.06 -15.80
N GLN A 153 -3.76 -16.34 -15.81
CA GLN A 153 -3.56 -17.12 -14.58
C GLN A 153 -2.37 -16.61 -13.75
N ALA A 154 -1.22 -16.37 -14.39
CA ALA A 154 -0.02 -15.85 -13.74
C ALA A 154 -0.24 -14.42 -13.22
N ALA A 155 -0.96 -13.60 -13.97
CA ALA A 155 -1.37 -12.25 -13.57
C ALA A 155 -2.29 -12.27 -12.34
N GLY A 156 -3.30 -13.15 -12.34
CA GLY A 156 -4.19 -13.34 -11.20
C GLY A 156 -3.45 -13.81 -9.94
N LEU A 157 -2.56 -14.81 -10.08
CA LEU A 157 -1.77 -15.30 -8.96
C LEU A 157 -0.81 -14.23 -8.40
N THR A 158 -0.16 -13.46 -9.27
CA THR A 158 0.68 -12.32 -8.87
C THR A 158 -0.11 -11.30 -8.05
N LEU A 159 -1.30 -10.93 -8.51
CA LEU A 159 -2.17 -9.98 -7.80
C LEU A 159 -2.60 -10.52 -6.43
N VAL A 160 -3.00 -11.79 -6.36
CA VAL A 160 -3.40 -12.46 -5.11
C VAL A 160 -2.25 -12.50 -4.12
N THR A 161 -1.05 -12.94 -4.55
CA THR A 161 0.13 -13.02 -3.67
C THR A 161 0.47 -11.65 -3.08
N ILE A 162 0.57 -10.61 -3.91
CA ILE A 162 0.90 -9.25 -3.46
C ILE A 162 -0.18 -8.70 -2.54
N TYR A 163 -1.47 -8.94 -2.84
CA TYR A 163 -2.55 -8.44 -2.00
C TYR A 163 -2.59 -9.14 -0.64
N LEU A 164 -2.45 -10.47 -0.59
CA LEU A 164 -2.38 -11.22 0.67
C LEU A 164 -1.18 -10.78 1.53
N TRP A 165 -0.03 -10.54 0.90
CA TRP A 165 1.13 -10.02 1.61
C TRP A 165 0.87 -8.62 2.19
N ASN A 166 0.21 -7.73 1.42
CA ASN A 166 -0.23 -6.42 1.91
C ASN A 166 -1.17 -6.53 3.12
N LEU A 167 -2.11 -7.47 3.13
CA LEU A 167 -2.99 -7.66 4.29
C LEU A 167 -2.17 -7.98 5.55
N ILE A 168 -1.13 -8.82 5.42
CA ILE A 168 -0.24 -9.18 6.54
C ILE A 168 0.58 -7.97 7.00
N THR A 169 1.17 -7.22 6.08
CA THR A 169 2.08 -6.11 6.41
C THR A 169 1.37 -4.84 6.89
N HIS A 170 0.09 -4.67 6.57
CA HIS A 170 -0.74 -3.57 7.08
C HIS A 170 -1.50 -3.92 8.36
N ALA A 171 -1.68 -5.21 8.65
CA ALA A 171 -2.40 -5.63 9.84
C ALA A 171 -1.78 -5.00 11.09
N HIS A 172 -2.63 -4.56 12.01
CA HIS A 172 -2.22 -4.01 13.29
C HIS A 172 -1.46 -5.04 14.14
N PHE A 173 -1.54 -6.33 13.83
CA PHE A 173 -0.88 -7.41 14.57
C PHE A 173 0.65 -7.36 14.44
N ARG A 174 1.32 -7.00 15.54
CA ARG A 174 2.79 -6.77 15.62
C ARG A 174 3.55 -8.04 16.00
N TRP A 175 3.14 -9.19 15.49
CA TRP A 175 3.73 -10.48 15.85
C TRP A 175 5.23 -10.54 15.56
N ASP A 176 5.67 -9.85 14.51
CA ASP A 176 7.06 -9.80 14.08
C ASP A 176 7.97 -9.04 15.06
N ASP A 177 7.45 -8.17 15.93
CA ASP A 177 8.27 -7.55 16.98
C ASP A 177 8.73 -8.59 18.02
N ALA A 178 7.85 -9.53 18.36
CA ALA A 178 8.17 -10.63 19.27
C ALA A 178 9.15 -11.62 18.61
N VAL A 179 8.96 -11.94 17.33
CA VAL A 179 9.88 -12.81 16.59
C VAL A 179 11.26 -12.16 16.44
N ARG A 180 11.31 -10.88 16.07
CA ARG A 180 12.56 -10.12 15.87
C ARG A 180 13.38 -9.97 17.14
N SER A 181 12.72 -9.79 18.28
CA SER A 181 13.39 -9.64 19.60
C SER A 181 13.78 -10.97 20.25
N HIS A 182 13.28 -12.10 19.74
CA HIS A 182 13.58 -13.41 20.31
C HIS A 182 15.06 -13.79 20.10
N ARG A 183 15.78 -14.13 21.18
CA ARG A 183 17.22 -14.43 21.15
C ARG A 183 17.63 -15.52 20.13
N VAL A 184 16.82 -16.56 19.98
CA VAL A 184 17.12 -17.71 19.10
C VAL A 184 16.71 -17.46 17.64
N PHE A 185 15.44 -17.12 17.39
CA PHE A 185 14.91 -16.98 16.04
C PHE A 185 15.08 -15.58 15.43
N GLY A 186 15.31 -14.55 16.26
CA GLY A 186 15.45 -13.16 15.84
C GLY A 186 16.55 -12.92 14.80
N PRO A 187 17.77 -13.49 14.94
CA PRO A 187 18.81 -13.37 13.92
C PRO A 187 18.38 -13.92 12.55
N ALA A 188 17.74 -15.09 12.51
CA ALA A 188 17.24 -15.69 11.28
C ALA A 188 16.09 -14.87 10.68
N PHE A 189 15.19 -14.35 11.52
CA PHE A 189 14.11 -13.48 11.07
C PHE A 189 14.63 -12.17 10.46
N ARG A 190 15.63 -11.54 11.09
CA ARG A 190 16.29 -10.35 10.52
C ARG A 190 16.99 -10.64 9.21
N ALA A 191 17.58 -11.83 9.05
CA ALA A 191 18.13 -12.25 7.76
C ALA A 191 17.02 -12.38 6.71
N LEU A 192 15.88 -12.97 7.07
CA LEU A 192 14.72 -13.07 6.19
C LEU A 192 14.15 -11.69 5.81
N GLU A 193 14.21 -10.71 6.72
CA GLU A 193 13.81 -9.32 6.49
C GLU A 193 14.64 -8.59 5.42
N HIS A 194 15.77 -9.15 4.99
CA HIS A 194 16.52 -8.66 3.81
C HIS A 194 15.92 -9.14 2.49
N VAL A 195 15.00 -10.11 2.52
CA VAL A 195 14.36 -10.68 1.34
C VAL A 195 12.88 -10.38 1.30
N LEU A 196 12.20 -10.47 2.45
CA LEU A 196 10.76 -10.26 2.58
C LEU A 196 10.42 -9.06 3.50
N VAL A 197 9.44 -8.27 3.08
CA VAL A 197 8.90 -7.15 3.87
C VAL A 197 8.10 -7.70 5.05
N SER A 198 8.54 -7.42 6.26
CA SER A 198 7.77 -7.69 7.49
C SER A 198 6.76 -6.56 7.78
N PRO A 199 5.75 -6.80 8.65
CA PRO A 199 4.90 -5.72 9.14
C PRO A 199 5.72 -4.58 9.75
N GLY A 200 6.80 -4.86 10.49
CA GLY A 200 7.69 -3.85 11.06
C GLY A 200 8.28 -2.95 9.98
N ILE A 201 8.86 -3.53 8.93
CA ILE A 201 9.44 -2.80 7.79
C ILE A 201 8.40 -1.85 7.16
N HIS A 202 7.19 -2.36 6.89
CA HIS A 202 6.12 -1.58 6.26
C HIS A 202 5.54 -0.52 7.20
N HIS A 203 5.34 -0.85 8.48
CA HIS A 203 4.91 0.11 9.49
C HIS A 203 5.88 1.27 9.61
N THR A 204 7.18 0.99 9.62
CA THR A 204 8.21 2.02 9.67
C THR A 204 8.22 2.91 8.44
N HIS A 205 7.91 2.37 7.26
CA HIS A 205 7.68 3.16 6.05
C HIS A 205 6.48 4.12 6.20
N HIS A 206 5.38 3.70 6.82
CA HIS A 206 4.24 4.58 7.14
C HIS A 206 4.49 5.55 8.31
N GLY A 207 5.62 5.41 8.99
CA GLY A 207 5.99 6.22 10.14
C GLY A 207 6.78 7.47 9.77
N TYR A 208 6.69 8.48 10.65
CA TYR A 208 7.57 9.64 10.61
C TYR A 208 8.10 10.00 12.00
N GLY A 209 9.13 10.85 12.05
CA GLY A 209 9.75 11.28 13.30
C GLY A 209 11.02 10.47 13.60
N LYS A 210 11.28 10.17 14.87
CA LYS A 210 12.55 9.59 15.33
C LYS A 210 12.78 8.14 14.89
N ASP A 211 11.70 7.40 14.71
CA ASP A 211 11.65 5.94 14.50
C ASP A 211 10.83 5.57 13.25
N GLY A 212 10.39 6.57 12.48
CA GLY A 212 9.73 6.41 11.19
C GLY A 212 10.68 6.66 10.03
N ALA A 213 10.51 5.90 8.94
CA ALA A 213 11.37 5.95 7.77
C ALA A 213 10.57 6.04 6.45
N ALA A 214 9.68 7.02 6.34
CA ALA A 214 8.87 7.28 5.13
C ALA A 214 9.65 7.63 3.84
N PHE A 215 10.97 7.50 3.80
CA PHE A 215 11.77 7.59 2.56
C PHE A 215 12.70 6.37 2.42
N ARG A 216 12.30 5.24 2.98
CA ARG A 216 12.96 3.93 2.97
C ARG A 216 11.88 2.85 2.88
N ASN A 217 12.26 1.60 2.62
CA ASN A 217 11.34 0.46 2.58
C ASN A 217 10.19 0.62 1.57
N PHE A 218 10.50 0.76 0.29
CA PHE A 218 9.53 1.00 -0.78
C PHE A 218 8.99 -0.28 -1.42
N ALA A 219 9.59 -1.44 -1.17
CA ALA A 219 9.06 -2.71 -1.66
C ALA A 219 7.76 -3.08 -0.94
N VAL A 220 6.93 -3.87 -1.61
CA VAL A 220 5.65 -4.34 -1.05
C VAL A 220 5.82 -5.71 -0.43
N THR A 221 6.49 -6.61 -1.15
CA THR A 221 6.75 -7.99 -0.74
C THR A 221 8.24 -8.27 -0.62
N LEU A 222 9.02 -7.86 -1.63
CA LEU A 222 10.43 -8.21 -1.76
C LEU A 222 11.36 -7.10 -1.23
N SER A 223 11.62 -7.08 0.08
CA SER A 223 12.58 -6.15 0.68
C SER A 223 14.02 -6.33 0.14
N ALA A 224 14.29 -7.41 -0.59
CA ALA A 224 15.50 -7.57 -1.40
C ALA A 224 15.74 -6.38 -2.37
N LEU A 225 14.67 -5.76 -2.89
CA LEU A 225 14.80 -4.56 -3.74
C LEU A 225 15.28 -3.37 -2.93
N ASP A 226 14.74 -3.18 -1.73
CA ASP A 226 15.21 -2.16 -0.80
C ASP A 226 16.66 -2.40 -0.38
N TRP A 227 17.05 -3.66 -0.18
CA TRP A 227 18.42 -4.01 0.15
C TRP A 227 19.37 -3.70 -1.01
N MET A 228 19.03 -4.16 -2.21
CA MET A 228 19.80 -3.97 -3.44
C MET A 228 20.01 -2.48 -3.78
N PHE A 229 19.03 -1.64 -3.53
CA PHE A 229 19.07 -0.21 -3.85
C PHE A 229 19.36 0.71 -2.65
N GLY A 230 19.77 0.14 -1.51
CA GLY A 230 20.25 0.89 -0.35
C GLY A 230 19.16 1.64 0.42
N THR A 231 17.90 1.23 0.31
CA THR A 231 16.75 1.83 0.99
C THR A 231 16.18 0.96 2.11
N LEU A 232 16.75 -0.22 2.36
CA LEU A 232 16.32 -1.09 3.46
C LEU A 232 16.59 -0.45 4.82
N HIS A 233 15.59 -0.54 5.69
CA HIS A 233 15.64 -0.19 7.09
C HIS A 233 14.84 -1.21 7.89
N ILE A 234 15.55 -2.13 8.54
CA ILE A 234 14.96 -3.08 9.49
C ILE A 234 14.79 -2.37 10.83
N PRO A 235 13.57 -2.28 11.38
CA PRO A 235 13.32 -1.49 12.57
C PRO A 235 13.58 -2.26 13.87
N GLU A 236 13.89 -1.53 14.93
CA GLU A 236 14.01 -2.06 16.30
C GLU A 236 12.68 -2.04 17.08
N GLY A 237 11.61 -1.52 16.47
CA GLY A 237 10.30 -1.37 17.09
C GLY A 237 9.30 -0.73 16.13
N ARG A 238 8.25 -0.11 16.67
CA ARG A 238 7.25 0.60 15.85
C ARG A 238 7.43 2.09 15.88
N PRO A 239 7.05 2.80 14.79
CA PRO A 239 6.99 4.24 14.80
C PRO A 239 6.11 4.77 15.93
N TRP A 240 6.59 5.81 16.58
CA TRP A 240 5.81 6.58 17.53
C TRP A 240 4.67 7.33 16.83
N LYS A 241 4.88 7.77 15.59
CA LYS A 241 3.88 8.48 14.80
C LYS A 241 3.72 7.84 13.42
N TYR A 242 2.48 7.55 13.07
CA TYR A 242 2.05 7.19 11.73
C TYR A 242 1.46 8.41 11.04
N GLY A 243 1.47 8.39 9.71
CA GLY A 243 0.86 9.44 8.90
C GLY A 243 1.91 10.32 8.22
N ILE A 244 1.53 11.56 7.94
CA ILE A 244 2.42 12.60 7.43
C ILE A 244 2.66 13.68 8.49
N PRO A 245 3.82 14.38 8.46
CA PRO A 245 4.03 15.56 9.29
C PRO A 245 3.04 16.67 8.94
N GLY A 246 2.45 17.30 9.97
CA GLY A 246 1.51 18.41 9.81
C GLY A 246 0.04 18.00 9.74
N PRO A 247 -0.87 18.93 9.42
CA PRO A 247 -2.28 18.63 9.22
C PRO A 247 -2.49 17.78 7.96
N ASN A 248 -3.52 16.94 7.99
CA ASN A 248 -3.95 16.23 6.79
C ASN A 248 -4.65 17.20 5.83
N PRO A 249 -4.52 17.00 4.51
CA PRO A 249 -5.31 17.70 3.52
C PRO A 249 -6.80 17.50 3.74
N HIS A 250 -7.61 18.35 3.11
CA HIS A 250 -9.06 18.14 3.12
C HIS A 250 -9.41 16.78 2.49
N TRP A 251 -10.37 16.05 3.08
CA TRP A 251 -10.71 14.67 2.69
C TRP A 251 -10.99 14.53 1.18
N ALA A 252 -11.66 15.51 0.58
CA ALA A 252 -12.00 15.50 -0.84
C ALA A 252 -10.75 15.61 -1.73
N GLU A 253 -9.74 16.36 -1.32
CA GLU A 253 -8.46 16.39 -2.04
C GLU A 253 -7.75 15.04 -1.92
N GLU A 254 -7.73 14.42 -0.74
CA GLU A 254 -7.09 13.11 -0.59
C GLU A 254 -7.72 12.07 -1.55
N VAL A 255 -9.04 12.03 -1.65
CA VAL A 255 -9.72 11.05 -2.49
C VAL A 255 -9.62 11.40 -3.98
N LEU A 256 -9.80 12.68 -4.35
CA LEU A 256 -10.08 13.10 -5.72
C LEU A 256 -8.99 13.98 -6.37
N TYR A 257 -7.85 14.21 -5.73
CA TYR A 257 -6.70 14.83 -6.39
C TYR A 257 -6.35 14.02 -7.65
N PRO A 258 -6.12 14.63 -8.83
CA PRO A 258 -5.88 16.06 -9.05
C PRO A 258 -7.11 16.92 -9.40
N LEU A 259 -8.31 16.33 -9.46
CA LEU A 259 -9.54 17.04 -9.82
C LEU A 259 -9.98 18.02 -8.73
N VAL A 260 -9.80 17.63 -7.47
CA VAL A 260 -10.03 18.50 -6.32
C VAL A 260 -8.67 18.95 -5.76
N ARG A 261 -8.47 20.27 -5.72
CA ARG A 261 -7.28 20.91 -5.15
C ARG A 261 -7.72 21.99 -4.19
N ILE A 262 -7.53 21.75 -2.90
CA ILE A 262 -7.93 22.67 -1.84
C ILE A 262 -6.63 23.21 -1.25
N ARG A 263 -6.35 24.48 -1.54
CA ARG A 263 -5.22 25.18 -0.91
C ARG A 263 -5.45 25.15 0.60
N ASP A 264 -4.43 24.71 1.36
CA ASP A 264 -4.42 24.79 2.82
C ASP A 264 -4.71 26.25 3.21
N GLN A 265 -5.95 26.55 3.58
CA GLN A 265 -6.24 27.75 4.35
C GLN A 265 -5.81 27.39 5.75
N GLY A 266 -4.60 27.83 6.15
CA GLY A 266 -3.93 27.49 7.42
C GLY A 266 -4.90 27.32 8.58
N ARG A 267 -5.41 26.09 8.74
CA ARG A 267 -6.39 25.78 9.77
C ARG A 267 -5.60 25.78 11.06
N LYS A 268 -5.78 26.83 11.86
CA LYS A 268 -5.34 26.82 13.26
C LYS A 268 -5.84 25.51 13.87
N PRO A 269 -4.98 24.76 14.59
CA PRO A 269 -5.40 23.49 15.16
C PRO A 269 -6.65 23.73 16.00
N ASP A 270 -7.72 22.97 15.71
CA ASP A 270 -8.93 23.00 16.53
C ASP A 270 -8.51 22.66 17.96
N ALA A 271 -8.62 23.65 18.87
CA ALA A 271 -8.27 23.53 20.28
C ALA A 271 -9.24 22.61 21.07
N ALA A 272 -9.91 21.68 20.38
CA ALA A 272 -10.98 20.85 20.93
C ALA A 272 -10.86 19.40 20.43
N ALA A 273 -9.70 18.81 20.59
CA ALA A 273 -9.56 17.35 20.64
C ALA A 273 -8.35 17.03 21.51
N GLY A 274 -8.55 17.10 22.83
CA GLY A 274 -7.59 16.60 23.81
C GLY A 274 -7.28 15.14 23.48
N ILE A 275 -6.07 14.92 22.97
CA ILE A 275 -5.49 13.60 22.80
C ILE A 275 -5.36 13.04 24.22
N ARG A 276 -6.26 12.12 24.59
CA ARG A 276 -6.02 11.28 25.77
C ARG A 276 -4.77 10.47 25.46
N SER A 277 -3.75 10.66 26.30
CA SER A 277 -2.50 9.91 26.24
C SER A 277 -2.77 8.41 26.35
N SER A 278 -1.88 7.62 25.73
CA SER A 278 -1.90 6.16 25.69
C SER A 278 -1.72 5.46 27.04
N GLU A 279 -1.84 6.15 28.17
CA GLU A 279 -1.78 5.58 29.52
C GLU A 279 -3.11 5.00 30.02
N GLN A 280 -4.22 5.17 29.27
CA GLN A 280 -5.55 4.65 29.68
C GLN A 280 -6.04 3.42 28.89
N LEU A 281 -5.16 2.73 28.17
CA LEU A 281 -5.49 1.47 27.46
C LEU A 281 -4.70 0.25 27.99
N ALA A 282 -4.11 0.37 29.18
CA ALA A 282 -3.39 -0.70 29.87
C ALA A 282 -3.97 -0.97 31.28
N SER A 283 -5.30 -1.02 31.40
CA SER A 283 -6.03 -1.60 32.54
C SER A 283 -7.16 -2.48 32.03
#